data_AF-A0A536A5I9-F1
#
_entry.id   AF-A0A536A5I9-F1
#
_cell.length_a   1.000
_cell.length_b   1.000
_cell.length_c   1.000
_cell.angle_alpha   90.00
_cell.angle_beta   90.00
_cell.angle_gamma   90.00
#
_symmetry.space_group_name_H-M   'P 1'
#
loop_
_entity.id
_entity.type
_entity.pdbx_description
1 polymer ?
#
loop_
_entity_poly.entity_id
_entity_poly.type
_entity_poly.pdbx_seq_one_letter_code
_entity_poly.pdbx_strand_id
1 'polypeptide(L)'
;MPLDPAVVGPTLLDYGARTFWALLVGALTLLVARAVRSVTMRALARHRAHGNVTVLLGNLSQLAVIIIGALAIIAIYTRDAFGWILGSFSIVGLVVGLSLQDILKNFFAGVWVLVERPFRIGDTIDVTGFQGTVEEISFRTTQLRTADGREVIVPNGTFMTSPVVNLTRFPTRRLAAWLALPEDKGALSADDVRTALAKVDGISPEPAPQVELRSIDGDGKAQYLVTFWSADSDSALARALGALRARFPQGEVHG
;
A
#
# COMPACT_ATOMS: atom_id res chain seq x y z
N MET A 1 59.14 40.11 6.64
CA MET A 1 59.33 38.69 6.97
C MET A 1 59.81 37.99 5.69
N PRO A 2 61.09 37.62 5.56
CA PRO A 2 61.59 36.97 4.35
C PRO A 2 60.92 35.61 4.20
N LEU A 3 60.37 35.34 3.02
CA LEU A 3 59.78 34.06 2.69
C LEU A 3 60.90 33.04 2.53
N ASP A 4 60.92 32.00 3.36
CA ASP A 4 61.91 30.92 3.26
C ASP A 4 61.66 30.11 1.97
N PRO A 5 62.59 30.11 1.00
CA PRO A 5 62.41 29.39 -0.26
C PRO A 5 62.25 27.87 -0.07
N ALA A 6 62.72 27.30 1.04
CA ALA A 6 62.54 25.89 1.38
C ALA A 6 61.07 25.53 1.70
N VAL A 7 60.27 26.51 2.13
CA VAL A 7 58.85 26.32 2.47
C VAL A 7 57.94 26.70 1.29
N VAL A 8 58.31 27.73 0.53
CA VAL A 8 57.49 28.28 -0.56
C VAL A 8 57.36 27.30 -1.74
N GLY A 9 58.45 26.67 -2.18
CA GLY A 9 58.47 25.74 -3.32
C GLY A 9 57.48 24.56 -3.19
N PRO A 10 57.55 23.73 -2.13
CA PRO A 10 56.66 22.59 -1.97
C PRO A 10 55.20 22.99 -1.73
N THR A 11 54.97 24.15 -1.11
CA THR A 11 53.62 24.67 -0.85
C THR A 11 52.95 25.10 -2.15
N LEU A 12 53.65 25.83 -3.03
CA LEU A 12 53.14 26.24 -4.34
C LEU A 12 52.81 25.04 -5.24
N LEU A 13 53.65 24.00 -5.24
CA LEU A 13 53.39 22.78 -6.01
C LEU A 13 52.15 22.03 -5.52
N ASP A 14 51.96 21.94 -4.20
CA ASP A 14 50.78 21.28 -3.61
C ASP A 14 49.48 22.03 -3.92
N TYR A 15 49.45 23.37 -3.77
CA TYR A 15 48.28 24.17 -4.16
C TYR A 15 48.02 24.15 -5.66
N GLY A 16 49.07 24.14 -6.49
CA GLY A 16 48.95 24.01 -7.95
C GLY A 16 48.34 22.68 -8.35
N ALA A 17 48.83 21.56 -7.79
CA ALA A 17 48.29 20.24 -8.02
C ALA A 17 46.83 20.12 -7.55
N ARG A 18 46.49 20.66 -6.37
CA ARG A 18 45.11 20.68 -5.86
C ARG A 18 44.17 21.43 -6.80
N THR A 19 44.58 22.60 -7.26
CA THR A 19 43.77 23.43 -8.17
C THR A 19 43.59 22.73 -9.52
N PHE A 20 44.63 22.08 -10.04
CA PHE A 20 44.53 21.27 -11.25
C PHE A 20 43.50 20.14 -11.09
N TRP A 21 43.59 19.35 -10.01
CA TRP A 21 42.63 18.28 -9.74
C TRP A 21 41.21 18.80 -9.51
N ALA A 22 41.05 19.90 -8.79
CA ALA A 22 39.74 20.53 -8.57
C ALA A 22 39.09 21.00 -9.88
N LEU A 23 39.87 21.60 -10.79
CA LEU A 23 39.39 21.98 -12.11
C LEU A 23 39.01 20.76 -12.96
N LEU A 24 39.81 19.70 -12.91
CA LEU A 24 39.52 18.45 -13.62
C LEU A 24 38.23 17.80 -13.11
N VAL A 25 38.05 17.71 -11.78
CA VAL A 25 36.82 17.19 -11.16
C VAL A 25 35.62 18.10 -11.46
N GLY A 26 35.80 19.42 -11.45
CA GLY A 26 34.75 20.37 -11.81
C GLY A 26 34.30 20.23 -13.26
N ALA A 27 35.25 20.14 -14.20
CA ALA A 27 34.96 19.91 -15.61
C ALA A 27 34.24 18.57 -15.83
N LEU A 28 34.72 17.49 -15.20
CA LEU A 28 34.09 16.18 -15.25
C LEU A 28 32.67 16.21 -14.67
N THR A 29 32.48 16.86 -13.52
CA THR A 29 31.16 17.03 -12.88
C THR A 29 30.19 17.72 -13.82
N LEU A 30 30.58 18.83 -14.45
CA LEU A 30 29.71 19.54 -15.38
C LEU A 30 29.36 18.71 -16.62
N LEU A 31 30.32 17.91 -17.11
CA LEU A 31 30.10 16.98 -18.22
C LEU A 31 29.10 15.89 -17.83
N VAL A 32 29.31 15.25 -16.69
CA VAL A 32 28.41 14.21 -16.15
C VAL A 32 27.04 14.79 -15.85
N ALA A 33 26.94 15.97 -15.24
CA ALA A 33 25.67 16.62 -14.92
C ALA A 33 24.85 16.91 -16.18
N ARG A 34 25.49 17.39 -17.26
CA ARG A 34 24.85 17.58 -18.56
C ARG A 34 24.43 16.26 -19.20
N ALA A 35 25.29 15.25 -19.14
CA ALA A 35 24.99 13.91 -19.67
C ALA A 35 23.78 13.29 -18.95
N VAL A 36 23.79 13.28 -17.62
CA VAL A 36 22.69 12.78 -16.77
C VAL A 36 21.40 13.51 -17.10
N ARG A 37 21.39 14.85 -17.13
CA ARG A 37 20.18 15.61 -17.52
C ARG A 37 19.68 15.22 -18.91
N SER A 38 20.57 15.11 -19.89
CA SER A 38 20.19 14.72 -21.26
C SER A 38 19.60 13.32 -21.31
N VAL A 39 20.19 12.36 -20.60
CA VAL A 39 19.71 10.97 -20.51
C VAL A 39 18.34 10.92 -19.83
N THR A 40 18.19 11.60 -18.68
CA THR A 40 16.91 11.67 -17.95
C THR A 40 15.82 12.28 -18.83
N MET A 41 16.08 13.42 -19.47
CA MET A 41 15.12 14.07 -20.37
C MET A 41 14.71 13.17 -21.54
N ARG A 42 15.67 12.46 -22.16
CA ARG A 42 15.41 11.53 -23.27
C ARG A 42 14.60 10.31 -22.81
N ALA A 43 14.92 9.75 -21.65
CA ALA A 43 14.22 8.59 -21.11
C ALA A 43 12.76 8.93 -20.80
N LEU A 44 12.51 10.05 -20.13
CA LEU A 44 11.15 10.46 -19.74
C LEU A 44 10.29 10.90 -20.93
N ALA A 45 10.88 11.55 -21.94
CA ALA A 45 10.18 11.92 -23.16
C ALA A 45 9.65 10.70 -23.94
N ARG A 46 10.36 9.56 -23.87
CA ARG A 46 9.90 8.30 -24.51
C ARG A 46 8.65 7.71 -23.86
N HIS A 47 8.40 8.01 -22.58
CA HIS A 47 7.29 7.42 -21.81
C HIS A 47 6.05 8.32 -21.71
N ARG A 48 5.91 9.34 -22.59
CA ARG A 48 4.81 10.33 -22.54
C ARG A 48 4.63 10.99 -21.18
N ALA A 49 5.72 11.15 -20.41
CA ALA A 49 5.68 11.91 -19.18
C ALA A 49 5.29 13.38 -19.47
N HIS A 50 4.52 14.00 -18.57
CA HIS A 50 4.16 15.41 -18.69
C HIS A 50 5.44 16.26 -18.78
N GLY A 51 5.45 17.26 -19.67
CA GLY A 51 6.65 18.09 -19.92
C GLY A 51 7.25 18.68 -18.65
N ASN A 52 6.41 19.11 -17.71
CA ASN A 52 6.83 19.69 -16.43
C ASN A 52 7.55 18.68 -15.52
N VAL A 53 7.08 17.43 -15.46
CA VAL A 53 7.71 16.37 -14.65
C VAL A 53 9.09 16.01 -15.21
N THR A 54 9.19 15.99 -16.54
CA THR A 54 10.45 15.69 -17.24
C THR A 54 11.52 16.74 -16.94
N VAL A 55 11.17 18.02 -17.02
CA VAL A 55 12.07 19.14 -16.70
C VAL A 55 12.46 19.13 -15.21
N LEU A 56 11.49 18.92 -14.31
CA LEU A 56 11.75 18.86 -12.86
C LEU A 56 12.76 17.76 -12.52
N LEU A 57 12.53 16.52 -12.97
CA LEU A 57 13.41 15.40 -12.69
C LEU A 57 14.78 15.57 -13.33
N GLY A 58 14.85 16.08 -14.57
CA GLY A 58 16.12 16.40 -15.21
C GLY A 58 16.95 17.43 -14.42
N ASN A 59 16.30 18.47 -13.89
CA ASN A 59 16.96 19.49 -13.08
C ASN A 59 17.38 18.96 -11.70
N LEU A 60 16.54 18.15 -11.04
CA LEU A 60 16.88 17.51 -9.77
C LEU A 60 18.06 16.54 -9.90
N SER A 61 18.07 15.70 -10.95
CA SER A 61 19.21 14.81 -11.23
C SER A 61 20.49 15.61 -11.50
N GLN A 62 20.40 16.71 -12.26
CA GLN A 62 21.55 17.58 -12.50
C GLN A 62 22.06 18.21 -11.20
N LEU A 63 21.14 18.73 -10.37
CA LEU A 63 21.47 19.34 -9.08
C LEU A 63 22.17 18.35 -8.15
N ALA A 64 21.70 17.10 -8.09
CA ALA A 64 22.33 16.05 -7.29
C ALA A 64 23.79 15.81 -7.71
N VAL A 65 24.07 15.72 -9.02
CA VAL A 65 25.44 15.55 -9.54
C VAL A 65 26.31 16.77 -9.20
N ILE A 66 25.76 17.98 -9.32
CA ILE A 66 26.48 19.22 -8.98
C ILE A 66 26.84 19.24 -7.49
N ILE A 67 25.92 18.85 -6.60
CA ILE A 67 26.18 18.78 -5.15
C ILE A 67 27.31 17.78 -4.86
N ILE A 68 27.27 16.59 -5.47
CA ILE A 68 28.33 15.58 -5.30
C ILE A 68 29.69 16.11 -5.78
N GLY A 69 29.73 16.75 -6.95
CA GLY A 69 30.97 17.32 -7.47
C GLY A 69 31.49 18.49 -6.63
N ALA A 70 30.60 19.33 -6.09
CA ALA A 70 30.98 20.38 -5.16
C ALA A 70 31.59 19.81 -3.87
N LEU A 71 31.00 18.75 -3.31
CA LEU A 71 31.56 18.04 -2.15
C LEU A 71 32.92 17.41 -2.47
N ALA A 72 33.10 16.84 -3.65
CA ALA A 72 34.38 16.30 -4.10
C ALA A 72 35.47 17.39 -4.21
N ILE A 73 35.12 18.57 -4.73
CA ILE A 73 36.05 19.72 -4.77
C ILE A 73 36.42 20.17 -3.37
N ILE A 74 35.43 20.29 -2.46
CA ILE A 74 35.67 20.64 -1.05
C ILE A 74 36.66 19.62 -0.43
N ALA A 75 36.47 18.33 -0.67
CA ALA A 75 37.35 17.26 -0.17
C ALA A 75 38.82 17.45 -0.59
N ILE A 76 39.07 17.87 -1.83
CA ILE A 76 40.43 18.11 -2.36
C ILE A 76 41.15 19.21 -1.55
N TYR A 77 40.42 20.25 -1.15
CA TYR A 77 40.99 21.37 -0.40
C TYR A 77 41.10 21.08 1.10
N THR A 78 40.15 20.35 1.68
CA THR A 78 40.01 20.27 3.14
C THR A 78 40.67 19.05 3.77
N ARG A 79 40.99 17.99 3.00
CA ARG A 79 41.63 16.73 3.48
C ARG A 79 41.16 16.32 4.89
N ASP A 80 41.96 16.57 5.91
CA ASP A 80 41.74 16.19 7.32
C ASP A 80 40.49 16.86 7.94
N ALA A 81 40.10 18.04 7.44
CA ALA A 81 38.90 18.75 7.86
C ALA A 81 37.63 18.34 7.09
N PHE A 82 37.74 17.49 6.07
CA PHE A 82 36.59 17.04 5.28
C PHE A 82 35.54 16.34 6.14
N GLY A 83 35.98 15.52 7.11
CA GLY A 83 35.08 14.85 8.05
C GLY A 83 34.22 15.82 8.87
N TRP A 84 34.81 16.92 9.34
CA TRP A 84 34.09 17.97 10.09
C TRP A 84 33.05 18.70 9.22
N ILE A 85 33.41 18.98 7.96
CA ILE A 85 32.51 19.63 7.01
C ILE A 85 31.36 18.71 6.63
N LEU A 86 31.63 17.44 6.32
CA LEU A 86 30.59 16.45 6.08
C LEU A 86 29.66 16.31 7.29
N GLY A 87 30.23 16.21 8.50
CA GLY A 87 29.46 16.17 9.74
C GLY A 87 28.52 17.36 9.89
N SER A 88 28.95 18.55 9.45
CA SER A 88 28.12 19.76 9.48
C SER A 88 26.96 19.70 8.47
N PHE A 89 27.18 19.12 7.28
CA PHE A 89 26.13 18.92 6.28
C PHE A 89 25.21 17.71 6.58
N SER A 90 25.59 16.81 7.49
CA SER A 90 24.77 15.66 7.88
C SER A 90 23.40 16.05 8.40
N ILE A 91 23.29 17.17 9.14
CA ILE A 91 22.00 17.66 9.65
C ILE A 91 21.09 18.06 8.49
N VAL A 92 21.62 18.75 7.47
CA VAL A 92 20.86 19.12 6.27
C VAL A 92 20.39 17.87 5.53
N GLY A 93 21.28 16.89 5.36
CA GLY A 93 20.94 15.60 4.74
C GLY A 93 19.85 14.86 5.51
N LEU A 94 19.92 14.83 6.84
CA LEU A 94 18.91 14.21 7.70
C LEU A 94 17.55 14.91 7.57
N VAL A 95 17.51 16.24 7.64
CA VAL A 95 16.27 17.02 7.52
C VAL A 95 15.61 16.79 6.16
N VAL A 96 16.39 16.80 5.07
CA VAL A 96 15.89 16.48 3.73
C VAL A 96 15.38 15.05 3.66
N GLY A 97 16.11 14.08 4.22
CA GLY A 97 15.71 12.68 4.25
C GLY A 97 14.41 12.44 5.01
N LEU A 98 14.26 13.06 6.20
CA LEU A 98 13.04 13.01 7.00
C LEU A 98 11.87 13.66 6.26
N SER A 99 12.12 14.77 5.54
CA SER A 99 11.10 15.44 4.74
C SER A 99 10.65 14.62 3.52
N LEU A 100 11.52 13.77 2.97
CA LEU A 100 11.21 12.86 1.87
C LEU A 100 10.62 11.52 2.33
N GLN A 101 10.59 11.25 3.63
CA GLN A 101 10.18 9.95 4.18
C GLN A 101 8.80 9.52 3.69
N ASP A 102 7.82 10.42 3.71
CA ASP A 102 6.45 10.10 3.31
C ASP A 102 6.30 9.91 1.79
N ILE A 103 7.10 10.62 0.99
CA ILE A 103 7.15 10.42 -0.46
C ILE A 103 7.69 9.02 -0.77
N LEU A 104 8.78 8.61 -0.10
CA LEU A 104 9.37 7.29 -0.27
C LEU A 104 8.43 6.17 0.18
N LYS A 105 7.75 6.33 1.33
CA LYS A 105 6.74 5.37 1.80
C LYS A 105 5.63 5.17 0.78
N ASN A 106 5.06 6.25 0.25
CA ASN A 106 3.99 6.19 -0.75
C ASN A 106 4.48 5.59 -2.09
N PHE A 107 5.72 5.89 -2.49
CA PHE A 107 6.34 5.28 -3.68
C PHE A 107 6.45 3.76 -3.53
N PHE A 108 7.04 3.29 -2.42
CA PHE A 108 7.19 1.86 -2.18
C PHE A 108 5.86 1.15 -2.01
N ALA A 109 4.85 1.81 -1.45
CA ALA A 109 3.51 1.27 -1.38
C ALA A 109 2.89 1.01 -2.76
N GLY A 110 3.08 1.94 -3.70
CA GLY A 110 2.70 1.72 -5.10
C GLY A 110 3.39 0.52 -5.72
N VAL A 111 4.72 0.46 -5.62
CA VAL A 111 5.51 -0.67 -6.13
C VAL A 111 5.09 -1.99 -5.50
N TRP A 112 4.87 -2.02 -4.18
CA TRP A 112 4.45 -3.20 -3.44
C TRP A 112 3.11 -3.75 -3.94
N VAL A 113 2.09 -2.89 -4.09
CA VAL A 113 0.77 -3.32 -4.61
C VAL A 113 0.90 -3.91 -6.02
N LEU A 114 1.74 -3.31 -6.87
CA LEU A 114 1.95 -3.80 -8.24
C LEU A 114 2.70 -5.14 -8.31
N VAL A 115 3.70 -5.33 -7.44
CA VAL A 115 4.57 -6.52 -7.42
C VAL A 115 3.90 -7.67 -6.67
N GLU A 116 3.48 -7.44 -5.43
CA GLU A 116 2.95 -8.48 -4.55
C GLU A 116 1.49 -8.83 -4.86
N ARG A 117 0.74 -7.89 -5.46
CA ARG A 117 -0.68 -8.06 -5.85
C ARG A 117 -1.52 -8.71 -4.73
N PRO A 118 -1.59 -8.10 -3.53
CA PRO A 118 -2.36 -8.65 -2.41
C PRO A 118 -3.85 -8.85 -2.77
N PHE A 119 -4.35 -8.05 -3.70
CA PHE A 119 -5.66 -8.17 -4.36
C PHE A 119 -5.49 -7.95 -5.87
N ARG A 120 -6.50 -8.33 -6.63
CA ARG A 120 -6.51 -8.24 -8.10
C ARG A 120 -7.65 -7.35 -8.58
N ILE A 121 -7.54 -6.86 -9.80
CA ILE A 121 -8.66 -6.23 -10.50
C ILE A 121 -9.82 -7.24 -10.55
N GLY A 122 -11.01 -6.80 -10.17
CA GLY A 122 -12.20 -7.64 -10.01
C GLY A 122 -12.43 -8.18 -8.59
N ASP A 123 -11.45 -8.10 -7.69
CA ASP A 123 -11.68 -8.47 -6.29
C ASP A 123 -12.54 -7.41 -5.59
N THR A 124 -13.46 -7.85 -4.73
CA THR A 124 -14.16 -6.95 -3.82
C THR A 124 -13.39 -6.88 -2.51
N ILE A 125 -12.98 -5.68 -2.12
CA ILE A 125 -12.21 -5.43 -0.91
C ILE A 125 -12.91 -4.43 -0.01
N ASP A 126 -12.64 -4.51 1.29
CA ASP A 126 -12.92 -3.48 2.27
C ASP A 126 -11.59 -2.89 2.77
N VAL A 127 -11.45 -1.59 2.61
CA VAL A 127 -10.30 -0.82 3.08
C VAL A 127 -10.78 0.49 3.70
N THR A 128 -10.35 0.76 4.93
CA THR A 128 -10.66 2.03 5.64
C THR A 128 -12.17 2.36 5.72
N GLY A 129 -13.04 1.34 5.75
CA GLY A 129 -14.49 1.50 5.82
C GLY A 129 -15.17 1.73 4.46
N PHE A 130 -14.41 1.65 3.37
CA PHE A 130 -14.94 1.64 2.00
C PHE A 130 -14.90 0.22 1.43
N GLN A 131 -16.07 -0.32 1.12
CA GLN A 131 -16.22 -1.60 0.43
C GLN A 131 -16.50 -1.39 -1.06
N GLY A 132 -15.70 -2.01 -1.93
CA GLY A 132 -15.89 -1.91 -3.38
C GLY A 132 -15.06 -2.90 -4.18
N THR A 133 -15.41 -3.06 -5.45
CA THR A 133 -14.70 -3.90 -6.41
C THR A 133 -13.55 -3.12 -7.05
N VAL A 134 -12.35 -3.70 -7.05
CA VAL A 134 -11.14 -3.11 -7.64
C VAL A 134 -11.31 -3.01 -9.15
N GLU A 135 -11.29 -1.79 -9.69
CA GLU A 135 -11.40 -1.52 -11.13
C GLU A 135 -10.03 -1.32 -11.78
N GLU A 136 -9.20 -0.48 -11.18
CA GLU A 136 -7.92 -0.08 -11.73
C GLU A 136 -6.88 0.00 -10.61
N ILE A 137 -5.70 -0.55 -10.86
CA ILE A 137 -4.52 -0.39 -10.00
C ILE A 137 -3.50 0.43 -10.79
N SER A 138 -3.41 1.72 -10.47
CA SER A 138 -2.42 2.63 -11.04
C SER A 138 -1.18 2.70 -10.13
N PHE A 139 -0.14 3.41 -10.58
CA PHE A 139 1.12 3.53 -9.83
C PHE A 139 0.96 4.15 -8.42
N ARG A 140 0.06 5.12 -8.25
CA ARG A 140 -0.12 5.87 -6.99
C ARG A 140 -1.43 5.60 -6.26
N THR A 141 -2.43 5.08 -6.98
CA THR A 141 -3.81 4.97 -6.51
C THR A 141 -4.43 3.69 -7.04
N THR A 142 -5.38 3.15 -6.29
CA THR A 142 -6.27 2.08 -6.71
C THR A 142 -7.70 2.63 -6.71
N GLN A 143 -8.43 2.41 -7.80
CA GLN A 143 -9.83 2.81 -7.94
C GLN A 143 -10.73 1.63 -7.59
N LEU A 144 -11.69 1.88 -6.70
CA LEU A 144 -12.72 0.93 -6.30
C LEU A 144 -14.09 1.44 -6.76
N ARG A 145 -14.95 0.54 -7.21
CA ARG A 145 -16.37 0.82 -7.43
C ARG A 145 -17.20 0.21 -6.34
N THR A 146 -17.93 1.06 -5.63
CA THR A 146 -18.85 0.64 -4.57
C THR A 146 -20.09 -0.04 -5.16
N ALA A 147 -20.84 -0.76 -4.33
CA ALA A 147 -22.08 -1.42 -4.76
C ALA A 147 -23.15 -0.44 -5.26
N ASP A 148 -23.14 0.81 -4.77
CA ASP A 148 -24.01 1.90 -5.23
C ASP A 148 -23.43 2.69 -6.43
N GLY A 149 -22.36 2.20 -7.04
CA GLY A 149 -21.82 2.74 -8.31
C GLY A 149 -20.94 3.98 -8.17
N ARG A 150 -20.45 4.30 -6.98
CA ARG A 150 -19.50 5.41 -6.77
C ARG A 150 -18.07 4.95 -6.96
N GLU A 151 -17.22 5.85 -7.44
CA GLU A 151 -15.78 5.66 -7.49
C GLU A 151 -15.15 6.08 -6.15
N VAL A 152 -14.31 5.21 -5.59
CA VAL A 152 -13.47 5.49 -4.42
C VAL A 152 -12.02 5.37 -4.85
N ILE A 153 -11.29 6.48 -4.76
CA ILE A 153 -9.87 6.55 -5.13
C ILE A 153 -9.04 6.40 -3.85
N VAL A 154 -8.37 5.26 -3.70
CA VAL A 154 -7.54 4.95 -2.53
C VAL A 154 -6.07 5.14 -2.87
N PRO A 155 -5.31 5.99 -2.15
CA PRO A 155 -3.86 6.07 -2.31
C PRO A 155 -3.21 4.71 -2.00
N ASN A 156 -2.23 4.30 -2.81
CA ASN A 156 -1.58 3.00 -2.61
C ASN A 156 -0.88 2.88 -1.25
N GLY A 157 -0.44 4.02 -0.69
CA GLY A 157 0.08 4.14 0.68
C GLY A 157 -0.81 3.52 1.74
N THR A 158 -2.14 3.68 1.60
CA THR A 158 -3.13 3.16 2.54
C THR A 158 -3.05 1.63 2.67
N PHE A 159 -2.80 0.91 1.57
CA PHE A 159 -2.73 -0.56 1.58
C PHE A 159 -1.48 -1.12 2.29
N MET A 160 -0.47 -0.30 2.54
CA MET A 160 0.69 -0.71 3.34
C MET A 160 0.53 -0.40 4.82
N THR A 161 -0.27 0.60 5.17
CA THR A 161 -0.44 1.05 6.56
C THR A 161 -1.71 0.56 7.22
N SER A 162 -2.66 0.06 6.43
CA SER A 162 -3.99 -0.37 6.90
C SER A 162 -4.31 -1.78 6.43
N PRO A 163 -5.02 -2.58 7.25
CA PRO A 163 -5.46 -3.89 6.83
C PRO A 163 -6.46 -3.79 5.67
N VAL A 164 -6.42 -4.77 4.79
CA VAL A 164 -7.34 -4.92 3.65
C VAL A 164 -8.07 -6.23 3.81
N VAL A 165 -9.40 -6.20 3.84
CA VAL A 165 -10.21 -7.41 3.87
C VAL A 165 -10.62 -7.74 2.45
N ASN A 166 -10.07 -8.80 1.88
CA ASN A 166 -10.49 -9.27 0.57
C ASN A 166 -11.68 -10.23 0.72
N LEU A 167 -12.82 -9.84 0.15
CA LEU A 167 -14.09 -10.53 0.26
C LEU A 167 -14.24 -11.66 -0.78
N THR A 168 -13.47 -11.64 -1.86
CA THR A 168 -13.63 -12.56 -3.01
C THR A 168 -12.44 -13.48 -3.24
N ARG A 169 -11.34 -13.33 -2.46
CA ARG A 169 -10.13 -14.14 -2.62
C ARG A 169 -10.38 -15.63 -2.39
N PHE A 170 -11.26 -15.95 -1.45
CA PHE A 170 -11.66 -17.32 -1.15
C PHE A 170 -13.00 -17.64 -1.81
N PRO A 171 -13.21 -18.88 -2.28
CA PRO A 171 -14.38 -19.24 -3.07
C PRO A 171 -15.68 -19.27 -2.26
N THR A 172 -15.60 -19.36 -0.94
CA THR A 172 -16.76 -19.37 -0.04
C THR A 172 -16.52 -18.47 1.17
N ARG A 173 -17.61 -17.94 1.73
CA ARG A 173 -17.61 -17.11 2.93
C ARG A 173 -18.63 -17.65 3.92
N ARG A 174 -18.32 -17.51 5.21
CA ARG A 174 -19.24 -17.86 6.28
C ARG A 174 -20.27 -16.74 6.46
N LEU A 175 -21.53 -17.13 6.41
CA LEU A 175 -22.70 -16.31 6.69
C LEU A 175 -23.33 -16.75 8.00
N ALA A 176 -24.13 -15.86 8.57
CA ALA A 176 -24.89 -16.12 9.77
C ALA A 176 -26.34 -15.67 9.58
N ALA A 177 -27.26 -16.39 10.20
CA ALA A 177 -28.66 -16.02 10.32
C ALA A 177 -29.11 -16.28 11.75
N TRP A 178 -29.88 -15.35 12.29
CA TRP A 178 -30.52 -15.47 13.59
C TRP A 178 -31.90 -16.13 13.43
N LEU A 179 -32.15 -17.13 14.25
CA LEU A 179 -33.42 -17.84 14.33
C LEU A 179 -33.88 -17.84 15.79
N ALA A 180 -34.93 -17.10 16.10
CA ALA A 180 -35.56 -17.12 17.42
C ALA A 180 -36.76 -18.07 17.43
N LEU A 181 -36.80 -18.98 18.40
CA LEU A 181 -37.87 -19.96 18.56
C LEU A 181 -38.43 -19.93 19.99
N PRO A 182 -39.74 -20.10 20.17
CA PRO A 182 -40.33 -20.32 21.49
C PRO A 182 -39.71 -21.54 22.21
N GLU A 183 -39.39 -21.41 23.50
CA GLU A 183 -38.74 -22.45 24.29
C GLU A 183 -39.59 -23.74 24.42
N ASP A 184 -40.92 -23.60 24.38
CA ASP A 184 -41.89 -24.70 24.49
C ASP A 184 -41.84 -25.68 23.30
N LYS A 185 -41.17 -25.31 22.19
CA LYS A 185 -41.00 -26.15 20.99
C LYS A 185 -39.79 -27.09 21.06
N GLY A 186 -39.00 -27.04 22.14
CA GLY A 186 -37.84 -27.88 22.33
C GLY A 186 -36.58 -27.38 21.63
N ALA A 187 -35.43 -27.93 21.99
CA ALA A 187 -34.14 -27.49 21.49
C ALA A 187 -34.01 -27.76 19.98
N LEU A 188 -33.65 -26.71 19.22
CA LEU A 188 -33.37 -26.83 17.79
C LEU A 188 -32.19 -27.79 17.55
N SER A 189 -32.45 -28.90 16.87
CA SER A 189 -31.39 -29.84 16.49
C SER A 189 -30.58 -29.29 15.31
N ALA A 190 -29.25 -29.45 15.37
CA ALA A 190 -28.37 -29.12 14.25
C ALA A 190 -28.74 -29.91 12.98
N ASP A 191 -29.32 -31.11 13.11
CA ASP A 191 -29.76 -31.93 11.97
C ASP A 191 -30.97 -31.34 11.24
N ASP A 192 -31.89 -30.68 11.96
CA ASP A 192 -33.06 -30.06 11.35
C ASP A 192 -32.66 -28.86 10.48
N VAL A 193 -31.71 -28.05 10.97
CA VAL A 193 -31.18 -26.91 10.20
C VAL A 193 -30.32 -27.38 9.04
N ARG A 194 -29.50 -28.42 9.24
CA ARG A 194 -28.74 -29.03 8.14
C ARG A 194 -29.67 -29.54 7.05
N THR A 195 -30.76 -30.20 7.41
CA THR A 195 -31.76 -30.71 6.44
C THR A 195 -32.48 -29.56 5.71
N ALA A 196 -32.79 -28.47 6.42
CA ALA A 196 -33.43 -27.30 5.83
C ALA A 196 -32.52 -26.59 4.82
N LEU A 197 -31.23 -26.44 5.14
CA LEU A 197 -30.26 -25.73 4.30
C LEU A 197 -29.63 -26.62 3.21
N ALA A 198 -29.63 -27.94 3.36
CA ALA A 198 -29.06 -28.87 2.37
C ALA A 198 -29.72 -28.80 0.98
N LYS A 199 -30.99 -28.35 0.92
CA LYS A 199 -31.74 -28.19 -0.34
C LYS A 199 -31.65 -26.79 -0.94
N VAL A 200 -30.90 -25.88 -0.30
CA VAL A 200 -30.78 -24.50 -0.75
C VAL A 200 -29.60 -24.38 -1.70
N ASP A 201 -29.89 -24.04 -2.96
CA ASP A 201 -28.86 -23.78 -3.95
C ASP A 201 -27.93 -22.66 -3.48
N GLY A 202 -26.61 -22.88 -3.62
CA GLY A 202 -25.57 -21.91 -3.27
C GLY A 202 -24.95 -22.11 -1.89
N ILE A 203 -25.55 -22.92 -1.00
CA ILE A 203 -24.94 -23.25 0.30
C ILE A 203 -23.95 -24.40 0.11
N SER A 204 -22.74 -24.22 0.60
CA SER A 204 -21.70 -25.25 0.59
C SER A 204 -22.07 -26.38 1.56
N PRO A 205 -22.02 -27.65 1.13
CA PRO A 205 -22.21 -28.79 2.03
C PRO A 205 -21.04 -28.97 3.00
N GLU A 206 -19.85 -28.46 2.64
CA GLU A 206 -18.65 -28.51 3.47
C GLU A 206 -17.99 -27.12 3.53
N PRO A 207 -17.76 -26.54 4.72
CA PRO A 207 -18.16 -27.05 6.04
C PRO A 207 -19.69 -27.11 6.23
N ALA A 208 -20.17 -28.13 6.94
CA ALA A 208 -21.59 -28.31 7.20
C ALA A 208 -22.17 -27.14 8.01
N PRO A 209 -23.44 -26.76 7.78
CA PRO A 209 -24.11 -25.73 8.58
C PRO A 209 -24.09 -26.08 10.07
N GLN A 210 -23.85 -25.07 10.90
CA GLN A 210 -23.77 -25.20 12.36
C GLN A 210 -24.86 -24.35 13.01
N VAL A 211 -25.29 -24.79 14.19
CA VAL A 211 -26.31 -24.12 14.99
C VAL A 211 -25.81 -24.04 16.41
N GLU A 212 -25.87 -22.84 16.98
CA GLU A 212 -25.49 -22.59 18.36
C GLU A 212 -26.60 -21.80 19.06
N LEU A 213 -27.05 -22.29 20.22
CA LEU A 213 -27.89 -21.50 21.12
C LEU A 213 -27.03 -20.39 21.73
N ARG A 214 -27.41 -19.14 21.54
CA ARG A 214 -26.65 -17.97 22.02
C ARG A 214 -27.25 -17.35 23.27
N SER A 215 -28.58 -17.26 23.34
CA SER A 215 -29.29 -16.73 24.50
C SER A 215 -30.71 -17.26 24.53
N ILE A 216 -31.37 -17.06 25.67
CA ILE A 216 -32.81 -17.18 25.83
C ILE A 216 -33.28 -15.83 26.34
N ASP A 217 -34.19 -15.19 25.61
CA ASP A 217 -34.74 -13.90 25.98
C ASP A 217 -35.71 -14.01 27.15
N GLY A 218 -35.94 -12.90 27.86
CA GLY A 218 -36.87 -12.84 28.99
C GLY A 218 -38.32 -13.21 28.64
N ASP A 219 -38.67 -13.16 27.35
CA ASP A 219 -39.97 -13.57 26.82
C ASP A 219 -40.05 -15.09 26.52
N GLY A 220 -39.04 -15.88 26.88
CA GLY A 220 -39.00 -17.34 26.66
C GLY A 220 -38.72 -17.74 25.21
N LYS A 221 -38.01 -16.89 24.44
CA LYS A 221 -37.55 -17.21 23.08
C LYS A 221 -36.07 -17.57 23.10
N ALA A 222 -35.73 -18.76 22.64
CA ALA A 222 -34.36 -19.21 22.43
C ALA A 222 -33.81 -18.62 21.12
N GLN A 223 -32.70 -17.89 21.19
CA GLN A 223 -32.00 -17.32 20.04
C GLN A 223 -30.88 -18.25 19.54
N TYR A 224 -31.05 -18.76 18.33
CA TYR A 224 -30.07 -19.61 17.66
C TYR A 224 -29.31 -18.83 16.59
N LEU A 225 -27.99 -18.98 16.59
CA LEU A 225 -27.13 -18.53 15.51
C LEU A 225 -26.89 -19.69 14.55
N VAL A 226 -27.45 -19.59 13.36
CA VAL A 226 -27.24 -20.54 12.27
C VAL A 226 -26.11 -20.01 11.39
N THR A 227 -25.01 -20.75 11.27
CA THR A 227 -23.90 -20.38 10.38
C THR A 227 -23.74 -21.38 9.24
N PHE A 228 -23.46 -20.88 8.05
CA PHE A 228 -23.32 -21.68 6.84
C PHE A 228 -22.34 -20.99 5.88
N TRP A 229 -21.83 -21.74 4.89
CA TRP A 229 -20.86 -21.21 3.93
C TRP A 229 -21.49 -21.09 2.54
N SER A 230 -21.17 -20.03 1.80
CA SER A 230 -21.66 -19.84 0.42
C SER A 230 -20.62 -19.13 -0.44
N ALA A 231 -20.60 -19.42 -1.73
CA ALA A 231 -19.83 -18.67 -2.73
C ALA A 231 -20.49 -17.32 -3.09
N ASP A 232 -21.81 -17.31 -3.23
CA ASP A 232 -22.59 -16.11 -3.46
C ASP A 232 -23.28 -15.71 -2.15
N SER A 233 -22.70 -14.73 -1.47
CA SER A 233 -23.10 -14.36 -0.12
C SER A 233 -24.51 -13.79 -0.06
N ASP A 234 -24.82 -12.86 -0.97
CA ASP A 234 -26.08 -12.09 -0.93
C ASP A 234 -27.27 -12.97 -1.32
N SER A 235 -27.14 -13.72 -2.42
CA SER A 235 -28.26 -14.53 -2.89
C SER A 235 -28.47 -15.77 -2.01
N ALA A 236 -27.40 -16.37 -1.47
CA ALA A 236 -27.54 -17.52 -0.58
C ALA A 236 -28.13 -17.13 0.78
N LEU A 237 -27.78 -15.96 1.34
CA LEU A 237 -28.40 -15.48 2.58
C LEU A 237 -29.91 -15.32 2.40
N ALA A 238 -30.36 -14.65 1.33
CA ALA A 238 -31.78 -14.48 1.05
C ALA A 238 -32.53 -15.82 0.93
N ARG A 239 -31.96 -16.79 0.21
CA ARG A 239 -32.55 -18.13 0.05
C ARG A 239 -32.55 -18.91 1.37
N ALA A 240 -31.47 -18.83 2.15
CA ALA A 240 -31.35 -19.48 3.45
C ALA A 240 -32.40 -18.96 4.43
N LEU A 241 -32.57 -17.63 4.52
CA LEU A 241 -33.61 -17.00 5.34
C LEU A 241 -35.02 -17.46 4.91
N GLY A 242 -35.27 -17.56 3.60
CA GLY A 242 -36.52 -18.09 3.06
C GLY A 242 -36.77 -19.55 3.46
N ALA A 243 -35.76 -20.41 3.34
CA ALA A 243 -35.85 -21.82 3.73
C ALA A 243 -36.06 -22.01 5.23
N LEU A 244 -35.37 -21.21 6.06
CA LEU A 244 -35.54 -21.22 7.51
C LEU A 244 -36.95 -20.76 7.90
N ARG A 245 -37.48 -19.69 7.31
CA ARG A 245 -38.87 -19.24 7.56
C ARG A 245 -39.91 -20.29 7.14
N ALA A 246 -39.71 -20.95 6.01
CA ALA A 246 -40.63 -21.99 5.53
C ALA A 246 -40.63 -23.22 6.45
N ARG A 247 -39.45 -23.60 6.98
CA ARG A 247 -39.31 -24.74 7.90
C ARG A 247 -39.78 -24.41 9.32
N PHE A 248 -39.57 -23.17 9.76
CA PHE A 248 -39.87 -22.68 11.09
C PHE A 248 -40.82 -21.47 11.03
N PRO A 249 -42.10 -21.65 10.63
CA PRO A 249 -43.05 -20.54 10.44
C PRO A 249 -43.43 -19.80 11.72
N GLN A 250 -43.18 -20.42 12.89
CA GLN A 250 -43.39 -19.85 14.21
C GLN A 250 -42.15 -19.07 14.71
N GLY A 251 -41.03 -19.14 13.98
CA GLY A 251 -39.76 -18.54 14.36
C GLY A 251 -39.52 -17.20 13.67
N GLU A 252 -38.88 -16.28 14.38
CA GLU A 252 -38.44 -15.01 13.82
C GLU A 252 -37.03 -15.20 13.24
N VAL A 253 -36.91 -14.97 11.92
CA VAL A 253 -35.66 -15.19 11.18
C VAL A 253 -35.13 -13.87 10.63
N HIS A 254 -33.91 -13.51 11.03
CA HIS A 254 -33.23 -12.28 10.64
C HIS A 254 -31.81 -12.58 10.15
N GLY A 255 -31.36 -11.85 9.13
CA GLY A 255 -30.01 -11.97 8.55
C GLY A 255 -29.03 -10.97 9.15
#